data_AF-R7Z984-F1
#
_entry.id   AF-R7Z984-F1
#
_cell.length_a   1.000
_cell.length_b   1.000
_cell.length_c   1.000
_cell.angle_alpha   90.00
_cell.angle_beta   90.00
_cell.angle_gamma   90.00
#
_symmetry.space_group_name_H-M   'P 1'
#
loop_
_entity.id
_entity.type
_entity.pdbx_description
1 polymer ?
#
loop_
_entity_poly.entity_id
_entity_poly.type
_entity_poly.pdbx_seq_one_letter_code
_entity_poly.pdbx_strand_id
1 'polypeptide(L)'
;MRKQKLLVIGLFIIAFMWIMHTLSKNFMVDPDFEKFLNNKDEIISNPTVWAVMLRIHIILAVIALLTGPVGMMKSLRNKRLPFHRFNGRIYIFSIVLNFIPGVYVSLFATGGWLSTFGFLILNTLWLITTTLGYKSIKRKDIVRHSQWITRSFFLTFANTIIYIIVAVTHNGLNLSYGLLYYCCVAMLDY
;
A
#
# COMPACT_ATOMS: atom_id res chain seq x y z
N MET A 1 -22.29 0.96 18.61
CA MET A 1 -20.91 0.80 19.12
C MET A 1 -20.30 -0.61 18.92
N ARG A 2 -20.99 -1.72 19.22
CA ARG A 2 -20.45 -3.10 19.05
C ARG A 2 -20.17 -3.48 17.58
N LYS A 3 -21.08 -3.18 16.64
CA LYS A 3 -20.89 -3.42 15.20
C LYS A 3 -19.68 -2.69 14.61
N GLN A 4 -19.46 -1.42 14.98
CA GLN A 4 -18.30 -0.64 14.54
C GLN A 4 -16.97 -1.22 15.07
N LYS A 5 -16.94 -1.71 16.31
CA LYS A 5 -15.74 -2.39 16.84
C LYS A 5 -15.43 -3.68 16.07
N LEU A 6 -16.45 -4.47 15.73
CA LEU A 6 -16.28 -5.69 14.94
C LEU A 6 -15.77 -5.41 13.52
N LEU A 7 -16.28 -4.36 12.86
CA LEU A 7 -15.80 -3.94 11.54
C LEU A 7 -14.32 -3.53 11.57
N VAL A 8 -13.92 -2.75 12.58
CA VAL A 8 -12.53 -2.34 12.74
C VAL A 8 -11.63 -3.56 12.95
N ILE A 9 -12.03 -4.50 13.81
CA ILE A 9 -11.29 -5.75 14.05
C ILE A 9 -11.17 -6.57 12.76
N GLY A 10 -12.25 -6.69 11.99
CA GLY A 10 -12.23 -7.38 10.70
C GLY A 10 -11.24 -6.76 9.71
N LEU A 11 -11.21 -5.43 9.60
CA LEU A 11 -10.24 -4.71 8.75
C LEU A 11 -8.80 -4.97 9.18
N PHE A 12 -8.53 -5.00 10.49
CA PHE A 12 -7.21 -5.34 11.01
C PHE A 12 -6.78 -6.78 10.66
N ILE A 13 -7.69 -7.74 10.77
CA ILE A 13 -7.43 -9.14 10.42
C ILE A 13 -7.14 -9.26 8.92
N ILE A 14 -7.96 -8.65 8.07
CA ILE A 14 -7.75 -8.65 6.61
C ILE A 14 -6.40 -8.02 6.26
N ALA A 15 -6.08 -6.86 6.85
CA ALA A 15 -4.78 -6.21 6.66
C ALA A 15 -3.61 -7.11 7.07
N PHE A 16 -3.72 -7.76 8.23
CA PHE A 16 -2.68 -8.65 8.75
C PHE A 16 -2.50 -9.88 7.85
N MET A 17 -3.59 -10.53 7.45
CA MET A 17 -3.55 -11.64 6.50
C MET A 17 -2.91 -11.23 5.18
N TRP A 18 -3.24 -10.04 4.67
CA TRP A 18 -2.66 -9.49 3.45
C TRP A 18 -1.15 -9.24 3.56
N ILE A 19 -0.72 -8.66 4.69
CA ILE A 19 0.71 -8.45 4.98
C ILE A 19 1.44 -9.80 5.02
N MET A 20 0.91 -10.78 5.73
CA MET A 20 1.52 -12.11 5.82
C MET A 20 1.60 -12.79 4.46
N HIS A 21 0.52 -12.74 3.67
CA HIS A 21 0.50 -13.24 2.30
C HIS A 21 1.59 -12.57 1.44
N THR A 22 1.68 -11.24 1.49
CA THR A 22 2.67 -10.47 0.73
C THR A 22 4.10 -10.82 1.14
N LEU A 23 4.38 -10.91 2.44
CA LEU A 23 5.71 -11.24 2.94
C LEU A 23 6.10 -12.68 2.58
N SER A 24 5.23 -13.65 2.81
CA SER A 24 5.52 -15.05 2.48
C SER A 24 5.78 -15.23 0.98
N LYS A 25 4.96 -14.63 0.13
CA LYS A 25 5.09 -14.75 -1.32
C LYS A 25 6.43 -14.19 -1.83
N ASN A 26 6.76 -12.96 -1.43
CA ASN A 26 7.91 -12.22 -1.97
C ASN A 26 9.26 -12.51 -1.27
N PHE A 27 9.25 -13.15 -0.10
CA PHE A 27 10.48 -13.42 0.66
C PHE A 27 10.70 -14.90 1.01
N MET A 28 9.70 -15.77 0.89
CA MET A 28 9.82 -17.20 1.19
C MET A 28 9.56 -18.09 -0.03
N VAL A 29 8.52 -17.79 -0.82
CA VAL A 29 8.10 -18.65 -1.95
C VAL A 29 8.89 -18.35 -3.22
N ASP A 30 9.10 -17.07 -3.54
CA ASP A 30 9.90 -16.63 -4.69
C ASP A 30 10.84 -15.51 -4.25
N PRO A 31 11.85 -15.81 -3.42
CA PRO A 31 12.72 -14.79 -2.87
C PRO A 31 13.48 -14.06 -3.96
N ASP A 32 13.86 -14.70 -5.08
CA ASP A 32 14.63 -14.10 -6.16
C ASP A 32 13.78 -13.51 -7.29
N PHE A 33 12.45 -13.55 -7.13
CA PHE A 33 11.48 -13.10 -8.13
C PHE A 33 11.64 -13.83 -9.49
N GLU A 34 12.16 -15.05 -9.52
CA GLU A 34 12.41 -15.77 -10.77
C GLU A 34 11.11 -16.12 -11.49
N LYS A 35 10.11 -16.63 -10.75
CA LYS A 35 8.79 -16.92 -11.32
C LYS A 35 8.15 -15.63 -11.79
N PHE A 36 8.34 -14.56 -11.04
CA PHE A 36 7.80 -13.27 -11.42
C PHE A 36 8.42 -12.72 -12.71
N LEU A 37 9.75 -12.66 -12.79
CA LEU A 37 10.49 -12.11 -13.93
C LEU A 37 10.26 -12.92 -15.22
N ASN A 38 10.12 -14.25 -15.10
CA ASN A 38 9.86 -15.13 -16.25
C ASN A 38 8.46 -14.94 -16.87
N ASN A 39 7.51 -14.38 -16.12
CA ASN A 39 6.14 -14.15 -16.59
C ASN A 39 5.89 -12.70 -17.04
N LYS A 40 6.94 -11.87 -17.10
CA LYS A 40 6.81 -10.46 -17.50
C LYS A 40 6.89 -10.31 -19.02
N ASP A 41 5.90 -9.61 -19.58
CA ASP A 41 5.87 -9.26 -21.01
C ASP A 41 6.94 -8.22 -21.40
N GLU A 42 7.46 -7.47 -20.42
CA GLU A 42 8.47 -6.42 -20.61
C GLU A 42 9.86 -6.84 -20.11
N ILE A 43 10.88 -6.63 -20.95
CA ILE A 43 12.28 -6.87 -20.59
C ILE A 43 12.73 -5.84 -19.55
N ILE A 44 12.94 -6.28 -18.32
CA ILE A 44 13.60 -5.46 -17.30
C ILE A 44 15.11 -5.45 -17.59
N SER A 45 15.62 -4.29 -17.98
CA SER A 45 17.04 -4.10 -18.35
C SER A 45 18.01 -4.40 -17.20
N ASN A 46 17.59 -4.20 -15.95
CA ASN A 46 18.35 -4.55 -14.76
C ASN A 46 17.47 -5.22 -13.69
N PRO A 47 17.31 -6.56 -13.77
CA PRO A 47 16.44 -7.31 -12.86
C PRO A 47 16.84 -7.18 -11.40
N THR A 48 18.14 -7.08 -11.12
CA THR A 48 18.67 -6.92 -9.76
C THR A 48 18.22 -5.60 -9.13
N VAL A 49 18.36 -4.48 -9.85
CA VAL A 49 17.91 -3.16 -9.36
C VAL A 49 16.40 -3.18 -9.15
N TRP A 50 15.65 -3.76 -10.07
CA TRP A 50 14.20 -3.87 -9.94
C TRP A 50 13.78 -4.69 -8.72
N ALA A 51 14.39 -5.85 -8.50
CA ALA A 51 14.11 -6.69 -7.35
C ALA A 51 14.43 -5.96 -6.02
N VAL A 52 15.57 -5.25 -5.95
CA VAL A 52 15.92 -4.45 -4.77
C VAL A 52 14.90 -3.34 -4.52
N MET A 53 14.50 -2.60 -5.57
CA MET A 53 13.50 -1.55 -5.46
C MET A 53 12.15 -2.11 -4.99
N LEU A 54 11.72 -3.26 -5.53
CA LEU A 54 10.49 -3.91 -5.10
C LEU A 54 10.55 -4.36 -3.63
N ARG A 55 11.65 -4.97 -3.19
CA ARG A 55 11.82 -5.36 -1.77
C ARG A 55 11.73 -4.15 -0.84
N ILE A 56 12.46 -3.08 -1.16
CA ILE A 56 12.41 -1.84 -0.38
C ILE A 56 10.97 -1.30 -0.38
N HIS A 57 10.29 -1.33 -1.52
CA HIS A 57 8.91 -0.89 -1.62
C HIS A 57 7.97 -1.66 -0.68
N ILE A 58 8.03 -2.99 -0.71
CA ILE A 58 7.20 -3.87 0.10
C ILE A 58 7.45 -3.63 1.59
N ILE A 59 8.72 -3.57 2.02
CA ILE A 59 9.09 -3.37 3.43
C ILE A 59 8.54 -2.03 3.94
N LEU A 60 8.74 -0.93 3.18
CA LEU A 60 8.27 0.39 3.58
C LEU A 60 6.74 0.49 3.57
N ALA A 61 6.07 -0.15 2.60
CA ALA A 61 4.61 -0.23 2.55
C ALA A 61 4.03 -1.00 3.74
N VAL A 62 4.64 -2.12 4.13
CA VAL A 62 4.25 -2.90 5.32
C VAL A 62 4.42 -2.06 6.59
N ILE A 63 5.53 -1.33 6.73
CA ILE A 63 5.72 -0.42 7.87
C ILE A 63 4.61 0.66 7.92
N ALA A 64 4.24 1.24 6.77
CA ALA A 64 3.13 2.20 6.70
C ALA A 64 1.78 1.56 7.08
N LEU A 65 1.50 0.34 6.60
CA LEU A 65 0.27 -0.40 6.92
C LEU A 65 0.16 -0.74 8.40
N LEU A 66 1.25 -1.07 9.07
CA LEU A 66 1.25 -1.39 10.50
C LEU A 66 1.13 -0.13 11.37
N THR A 67 1.82 0.95 11.00
CA THR A 67 1.86 2.19 11.80
C THR A 67 0.65 3.08 11.60
N GLY A 68 0.00 3.04 10.43
CA GLY A 68 -1.17 3.86 10.11
C GLY A 68 -2.35 3.67 11.09
N PRO A 69 -2.86 2.45 11.28
CA PRO A 69 -4.00 2.20 12.17
C PRO A 69 -3.68 2.53 13.63
N VAL A 70 -2.46 2.21 14.07
CA VAL A 70 -1.95 2.56 15.41
C VAL A 70 -2.00 4.07 15.63
N GLY A 71 -1.65 4.86 14.61
CA GLY A 71 -1.75 6.31 14.63
C GLY A 71 -3.18 6.85 14.71
N MET A 72 -4.17 6.11 14.18
CA MET A 72 -5.58 6.52 14.18
C MET A 72 -6.33 6.18 15.49
N MET A 73 -5.76 5.32 16.34
CA MET A 73 -6.37 4.92 17.62
C MET A 73 -6.55 6.13 18.55
N LYS A 74 -7.82 6.46 18.88
CA LYS A 74 -8.16 7.57 19.77
C LYS A 74 -7.51 7.45 21.16
N SER A 75 -7.40 6.23 21.69
CA SER A 75 -6.78 5.96 22.99
C SER A 75 -5.30 6.36 23.01
N LEU A 76 -4.54 6.03 21.97
CA LEU A 76 -3.12 6.36 21.87
C LEU A 76 -2.92 7.86 21.65
N ARG A 77 -3.75 8.49 20.81
CA ARG A 77 -3.70 9.93 20.57
C ARG A 77 -3.98 10.76 21.82
N ASN A 78 -4.89 10.31 22.68
CA ASN A 78 -5.29 11.05 23.88
C ASN A 78 -4.47 10.69 25.12
N LYS A 79 -4.04 9.42 25.28
CA LYS A 79 -3.35 8.94 26.49
C LYS A 79 -1.83 8.90 26.36
N ARG A 80 -1.28 8.77 25.14
CA ARG A 80 0.16 8.59 24.90
C ARG A 80 0.65 9.43 23.72
N LEU A 81 0.55 10.75 23.86
CA LEU A 81 0.91 11.70 22.81
C LEU A 81 2.37 11.56 22.29
N PRO A 82 3.39 11.32 23.15
CA PRO A 82 4.76 11.08 22.66
C PRO A 82 4.85 9.86 21.73
N PHE A 83 4.16 8.76 22.08
CA PHE A 83 4.10 7.56 21.25
C PHE A 83 3.40 7.83 19.92
N HIS A 84 2.26 8.54 19.94
CA HIS A 84 1.56 8.94 18.72
C HIS A 84 2.47 9.75 17.78
N ARG A 85 3.27 10.69 18.32
CA ARG A 85 4.22 11.48 17.54
C ARG A 85 5.35 10.61 16.95
N PHE A 86 5.89 9.68 17.73
CA PHE A 86 6.93 8.77 17.25
C PHE A 86 6.41 7.84 16.14
N ASN A 87 5.27 7.18 16.37
CA ASN A 87 4.62 6.34 15.37
C ASN A 87 4.26 7.13 14.10
N GLY A 88 3.76 8.36 14.24
CA GLY A 88 3.46 9.23 13.11
C GLY A 88 4.69 9.62 12.30
N ARG A 89 5.87 9.77 12.93
CA ARG A 89 7.13 9.99 12.21
C ARG A 89 7.51 8.76 11.39
N ILE A 90 7.45 7.56 11.98
CA ILE A 90 7.73 6.30 11.26
C ILE A 90 6.81 6.17 10.04
N TYR A 91 5.50 6.41 10.22
CA TYR A 91 4.52 6.39 9.14
C TYR A 91 4.85 7.37 8.02
N ILE A 92 5.19 8.62 8.35
CA ILE A 92 5.51 9.64 7.33
C ILE A 92 6.82 9.29 6.61
N PHE A 93 7.87 8.92 7.36
CA PHE A 93 9.16 8.59 6.78
C PHE A 93 9.09 7.36 5.88
N SER A 94 8.34 6.32 6.27
CA SER A 94 8.20 5.14 5.42
C SER A 94 7.59 5.51 4.08
N ILE A 95 6.55 6.34 4.05
CA ILE A 95 5.88 6.77 2.81
C ILE A 95 6.79 7.66 1.95
N VAL A 96 7.48 8.62 2.56
CA VAL A 96 8.38 9.53 1.84
C VAL A 96 9.52 8.75 1.20
N LEU A 97 10.13 7.81 1.94
CA LEU A 97 11.18 6.94 1.41
C LEU A 97 10.62 5.97 0.36
N ASN A 98 9.37 5.55 0.50
CA ASN A 98 8.74 4.60 -0.43
C ASN A 98 8.41 5.21 -1.78
N PHE A 99 8.40 6.54 -1.91
CA PHE A 99 8.04 7.19 -3.16
C PHE A 99 8.97 6.83 -4.32
N ILE A 100 10.29 6.81 -4.09
CA ILE A 100 11.28 6.47 -5.12
C ILE A 100 11.11 5.02 -5.62
N PRO A 101 11.20 3.99 -4.75
CA PRO A 101 11.04 2.61 -5.19
C PRO A 101 9.63 2.34 -5.71
N GLY A 102 8.59 2.97 -5.14
CA GLY A 102 7.22 2.86 -5.64
C GLY A 102 7.05 3.39 -7.06
N VAL A 103 7.59 4.58 -7.35
CA VAL A 103 7.60 5.14 -8.72
C VAL A 103 8.40 4.25 -9.65
N TYR A 104 9.60 3.82 -9.25
CA TYR A 104 10.45 2.95 -10.07
C TYR A 104 9.72 1.67 -10.47
N VAL A 105 9.15 0.94 -9.51
CA VAL A 105 8.42 -0.31 -9.77
C VAL A 105 7.17 -0.06 -10.61
N SER A 106 6.50 1.10 -10.44
CA SER A 106 5.32 1.47 -11.24
C SER A 106 5.61 1.60 -12.73
N LEU A 107 6.84 2.00 -13.11
CA LEU A 107 7.25 2.11 -14.52
C LEU A 107 7.35 0.75 -15.22
N PHE A 108 7.43 -0.32 -14.44
CA PHE A 108 7.45 -1.70 -14.91
C PHE A 108 6.19 -2.41 -14.42
N ALA A 109 5.06 -1.71 -14.32
CA ALA A 109 3.80 -2.32 -13.93
C ALA A 109 3.26 -3.22 -15.05
N THR A 110 2.97 -4.47 -14.72
CA THR A 110 2.29 -5.40 -15.63
C THR A 110 0.88 -4.90 -15.95
N GLY A 111 0.42 -5.05 -17.20
CA GLY A 111 -0.84 -4.47 -17.71
C GLY A 111 -0.66 -3.22 -18.59
N GLY A 112 0.60 -2.81 -18.83
CA GLY A 112 0.97 -1.77 -19.79
C GLY A 112 0.84 -0.34 -19.27
N TRP A 113 0.65 0.61 -20.20
CA TRP A 113 0.72 2.04 -19.90
C TRP A 113 -0.36 2.51 -18.92
N LEU A 114 -1.60 2.01 -19.04
CA LEU A 114 -2.73 2.45 -18.21
C LEU A 114 -2.46 2.21 -16.72
N SER A 115 -1.90 1.05 -16.41
CA SER A 115 -1.45 0.67 -15.08
C SER A 115 -0.33 1.51 -14.53
N THR A 116 0.70 1.72 -15.35
CA THR A 116 1.82 2.58 -15.01
C THR A 116 1.31 3.95 -14.58
N PHE A 117 0.41 4.56 -15.37
CA PHE A 117 -0.20 5.84 -14.99
C PHE A 117 -1.02 5.76 -13.69
N GLY A 118 -1.86 4.74 -13.53
CA GLY A 118 -2.66 4.59 -12.33
C GLY A 118 -1.79 4.51 -11.06
N PHE A 119 -0.67 3.79 -11.13
CA PHE A 119 0.22 3.65 -9.99
C PHE A 119 1.08 4.87 -9.72
N LEU A 120 1.54 5.56 -10.78
CA LEU A 120 2.24 6.82 -10.63
C LEU A 120 1.33 7.86 -9.96
N ILE A 121 0.06 7.93 -10.36
CA ILE A 121 -0.95 8.77 -9.72
C ILE A 121 -1.15 8.34 -8.26
N LEU A 122 -1.32 7.05 -7.99
CA LEU A 122 -1.49 6.53 -6.64
C LEU A 122 -0.31 6.88 -5.72
N ASN A 123 0.93 6.61 -6.15
CA ASN A 123 2.14 6.94 -5.41
C ASN A 123 2.27 8.45 -5.16
N THR A 124 1.95 9.27 -6.17
CA THR A 124 2.00 10.73 -6.07
C THR A 124 0.94 11.25 -5.08
N LEU A 125 -0.30 10.78 -5.18
CA LEU A 125 -1.37 11.14 -4.23
C LEU A 125 -1.03 10.70 -2.81
N TRP A 126 -0.43 9.52 -2.65
CA TRP A 126 -0.02 9.01 -1.35
C TRP A 126 1.06 9.89 -0.70
N LEU A 127 2.07 10.31 -1.47
CA LEU A 127 3.07 11.27 -1.01
C LEU A 127 2.46 12.64 -0.70
N ILE A 128 1.61 13.17 -1.58
CA ILE A 128 0.98 14.49 -1.42
C ILE A 128 0.13 14.52 -0.15
N THR A 129 -0.79 13.56 0.01
CA THR A 129 -1.69 13.51 1.17
C THR A 129 -0.91 13.37 2.48
N THR A 130 0.15 12.56 2.50
CA THR A 130 1.04 12.41 3.66
C THR A 130 1.76 13.72 3.99
N THR A 131 2.30 14.38 2.97
CA THR A 131 3.01 15.66 3.10
C THR A 131 2.08 16.78 3.58
N LEU A 132 0.85 16.86 3.05
CA LEU A 132 -0.17 17.81 3.51
C LEU A 132 -0.59 17.53 4.95
N GLY A 133 -0.69 16.27 5.34
CA GLY A 133 -0.92 15.86 6.73
C GLY A 133 0.18 16.37 7.67
N TYR A 134 1.45 16.20 7.27
CA TYR A 134 2.59 16.70 8.03
C TYR A 134 2.66 18.23 8.09
N LYS A 135 2.45 18.92 6.96
CA LYS A 135 2.43 20.39 6.90
C LYS A 135 1.32 20.97 7.78
N SER A 136 0.15 20.34 7.80
CA SER A 136 -0.99 20.77 8.64
C SER A 136 -0.66 20.70 10.13
N ILE A 137 -0.04 19.62 10.60
CA ILE A 137 0.33 19.50 12.02
C ILE A 137 1.46 20.46 12.42
N LYS A 138 2.38 20.77 11.50
CA LYS A 138 3.40 21.82 11.73
C LYS A 138 2.77 23.21 11.91
N ARG A 139 1.66 23.48 11.22
CA ARG A 139 0.83 24.68 11.39
C ARG A 139 -0.13 24.61 12.59
N LYS A 140 -0.04 23.54 13.41
CA LYS A 140 -0.96 23.25 14.52
C LYS A 140 -2.44 23.09 14.11
N ASP A 141 -2.71 22.84 12.82
CA ASP A 141 -4.05 22.57 12.30
C ASP A 141 -4.35 21.07 12.42
N ILE A 142 -4.91 20.69 13.56
CA ILE A 142 -5.21 19.29 13.92
C ILE A 142 -6.31 18.71 13.04
N VAL A 143 -7.31 19.53 12.67
CA VAL A 143 -8.45 19.08 11.86
C VAL A 143 -7.97 18.69 10.47
N ARG A 144 -7.24 19.58 9.78
CA ARG A 144 -6.69 19.26 8.46
C ARG A 144 -5.67 18.14 8.52
N HIS A 145 -4.82 18.10 9.55
CA HIS A 145 -3.90 16.99 9.76
C HIS A 145 -4.64 15.63 9.78
N SER A 146 -5.69 15.53 10.60
CA SER A 146 -6.45 14.27 10.71
C SER A 146 -7.14 13.90 9.38
N GLN A 147 -7.66 14.89 8.64
CA GLN A 147 -8.31 14.64 7.36
C GLN A 147 -7.30 14.14 6.30
N TRP A 148 -6.13 14.78 6.20
CA TRP A 148 -5.09 14.38 5.24
C TRP A 148 -4.45 13.03 5.59
N ILE A 149 -4.18 12.76 6.87
CA ILE A 149 -3.65 11.46 7.30
C ILE A 149 -4.68 10.34 7.08
N THR A 150 -5.97 10.60 7.26
CA THR A 150 -7.03 9.63 6.92
C THR A 150 -7.02 9.29 5.43
N ARG A 151 -6.89 10.29 4.54
CA ARG A 151 -6.79 10.05 3.09
C ARG A 151 -5.54 9.25 2.73
N SER A 152 -4.38 9.64 3.27
CA SER A 152 -3.12 8.91 3.11
C SER A 152 -3.26 7.45 3.54
N PHE A 153 -3.92 7.21 4.68
CA PHE A 153 -4.16 5.87 5.19
C PHE A 153 -4.97 5.00 4.24
N PHE A 154 -6.05 5.52 3.66
CA PHE A 154 -6.84 4.78 2.66
C PHE A 154 -6.02 4.43 1.41
N LEU A 155 -5.12 5.33 0.97
CA LEU A 155 -4.25 5.07 -0.17
C LEU A 155 -3.23 3.95 0.12
N THR A 156 -2.77 3.82 1.37
CA THR A 156 -1.94 2.68 1.81
C THR A 156 -2.65 1.33 1.61
N PHE A 157 -3.98 1.30 1.71
CA PHE A 157 -4.80 0.09 1.52
C PHE A 157 -5.22 -0.16 0.06
N ALA A 158 -4.88 0.74 -0.87
CA ALA A 158 -5.35 0.66 -2.26
C ALA A 158 -5.04 -0.70 -2.90
N ASN A 159 -3.82 -1.21 -2.68
CA ASN A 159 -3.41 -2.54 -3.11
C ASN A 159 -4.41 -3.62 -2.62
N THR A 160 -4.62 -3.72 -1.31
CA THR A 160 -5.53 -4.73 -0.74
C THR A 160 -6.95 -4.61 -1.31
N ILE A 161 -7.44 -3.39 -1.55
CA ILE A 161 -8.75 -3.14 -2.13
C ILE A 161 -8.83 -3.66 -3.56
N ILE A 162 -7.81 -3.41 -4.39
CA ILE A 162 -7.74 -3.90 -5.77
C ILE A 162 -7.88 -5.42 -5.81
N TYR A 163 -7.14 -6.15 -4.98
CA TYR A 163 -7.22 -7.61 -4.93
C TYR A 163 -8.56 -8.13 -4.42
N ILE A 164 -9.17 -7.47 -3.43
CA ILE A 164 -10.50 -7.85 -2.96
C ILE A 164 -11.53 -7.68 -4.07
N ILE A 165 -11.50 -6.55 -4.80
CA ILE A 165 -12.41 -6.29 -5.92
C ILE A 165 -12.26 -7.42 -6.94
N VAL A 166 -11.03 -7.73 -7.34
CA VAL A 166 -10.75 -8.74 -8.36
C VAL A 166 -11.19 -10.14 -7.95
N ALA A 167 -10.88 -10.54 -6.72
CA ALA A 167 -11.30 -11.82 -6.18
C ALA A 167 -12.82 -11.94 -6.15
N VAL A 168 -13.53 -10.88 -5.72
CA VAL A 168 -14.99 -10.87 -5.66
C VAL A 168 -15.60 -10.90 -7.06
N THR A 169 -15.10 -10.11 -8.00
CA THR A 169 -15.63 -10.06 -9.36
C THR A 169 -15.37 -11.36 -10.12
N HIS A 170 -14.22 -12.00 -9.92
CA HIS A 170 -13.91 -13.26 -10.58
C HIS A 170 -14.81 -14.40 -10.09
N ASN A 171 -14.88 -14.58 -8.77
CA ASN A 171 -15.65 -15.66 -8.16
C ASN A 171 -17.18 -15.41 -8.20
N GLY A 172 -17.59 -14.14 -8.19
CA GLY A 172 -19.00 -13.76 -8.14
C GLY A 172 -19.68 -13.64 -9.51
N LEU A 173 -18.94 -13.28 -10.55
CA LEU A 173 -19.49 -13.04 -11.90
C LEU A 173 -18.98 -14.03 -12.96
N ASN A 174 -18.15 -15.01 -12.58
CA ASN A 174 -17.49 -15.97 -13.49
C ASN A 174 -16.79 -15.31 -14.69
N LEU A 175 -16.39 -14.04 -14.54
CA LEU A 175 -15.64 -13.31 -15.54
C LEU A 175 -14.20 -13.86 -15.56
N SER A 176 -13.60 -13.92 -16.76
CA SER A 176 -12.21 -14.40 -16.92
C SER A 176 -11.29 -13.66 -15.96
N TYR A 177 -10.54 -14.42 -15.15
CA TYR A 177 -9.55 -13.87 -14.23
C TYR A 177 -8.60 -12.96 -15.00
N GLY A 178 -8.12 -13.38 -16.19
CA GLY A 178 -7.24 -12.58 -17.03
C GLY A 178 -7.84 -11.24 -17.49
N LEU A 179 -9.13 -11.18 -17.82
CA LEU A 179 -9.79 -9.94 -18.29
C LEU A 179 -10.06 -8.97 -17.13
N LEU A 180 -10.54 -9.48 -16.00
CA LEU A 180 -10.72 -8.69 -14.77
C LEU A 180 -9.39 -8.24 -14.18
N TYR A 181 -8.38 -9.11 -14.26
CA TYR A 181 -7.01 -8.84 -13.87
C TYR A 181 -6.42 -7.76 -14.78
N TYR A 182 -6.59 -7.79 -16.10
CA TYR A 182 -6.16 -6.66 -16.96
C TYR A 182 -6.92 -5.34 -16.67
N CYS A 183 -8.22 -5.40 -16.37
CA CYS A 183 -9.04 -4.20 -16.14
C CYS A 183 -8.89 -3.59 -14.73
N CYS A 184 -8.61 -4.40 -13.71
CA CYS A 184 -8.50 -3.99 -12.31
C CYS A 184 -7.07 -4.08 -11.75
N VAL A 185 -6.28 -5.03 -12.25
CA VAL A 185 -4.93 -5.44 -11.81
C VAL A 185 -3.94 -5.47 -12.98
N ALA A 186 -4.00 -4.43 -13.77
CA ALA A 186 -2.80 -3.75 -14.23
C ALA A 186 -1.91 -3.31 -12.98
N MET A 187 -2.19 -3.83 -11.78
CA MET A 187 -1.69 -3.38 -10.50
C MET A 187 -1.40 -4.51 -9.51
N LEU A 188 -0.31 -5.24 -9.73
CA LEU A 188 0.47 -6.07 -8.79
C LEU A 188 0.42 -7.58 -9.07
N ASP A 189 1.60 -8.16 -9.06
CA ASP A 189 1.92 -9.33 -9.85
C ASP A 189 1.67 -10.71 -9.22
N TYR A 190 1.52 -11.68 -10.13
CA TYR A 190 1.35 -13.14 -10.06
C TYR A 190 1.75 -13.84 -8.78
#